data_AF-A0A8N4KWY9-F1
#
_entry.id   AF-A0A8N4KWY9-F1
#
_cell.length_a   1.000
_cell.length_b   1.000
_cell.length_c   1.000
_cell.angle_alpha   90.00
_cell.angle_beta   90.00
_cell.angle_gamma   90.00
#
_symmetry.space_group_name_H-M   'P 1'
#
loop_
_entity.id
_entity.type
_entity.pdbx_description
1 polymer ?
#
loop_
_entity_poly.entity_id
_entity_poly.type
_entity_poly.pdbx_seq_one_letter_code
_entity_poly.pdbx_strand_id
1 'polypeptide(L)'
;MEGSLFSHNLSLNHLMLIYYYHFTDFAMQLNAINPIASHPLCNTDSRLRPDIRYLEEGDVTAASAQKNRLEEKQRGAELSRKGQNNDSWQPRYMTITINYMLYGIFVG
;
A
#
# COMPACT_ATOMS: atom_id res chain seq x y z
N MET A 1 -16.49 -38.63 -5.61
CA MET A 1 -17.11 -37.28 -5.72
C MET A 1 -16.21 -36.18 -5.14
N GLU A 2 -15.39 -36.48 -4.10
CA GLU A 2 -14.36 -35.57 -3.56
C GLU A 2 -13.32 -35.09 -4.60
N GLY A 3 -12.89 -35.99 -5.51
CA GLY A 3 -11.87 -35.68 -6.51
C GLY A 3 -12.27 -34.60 -7.51
N SER A 4 -13.54 -34.53 -7.93
CA SER A 4 -13.99 -33.48 -8.85
C SER A 4 -14.09 -32.11 -8.17
N LEU A 5 -14.46 -32.07 -6.89
CA LEU A 5 -14.48 -30.84 -6.10
C LEU A 5 -13.07 -30.31 -5.87
N PHE A 6 -12.08 -31.18 -5.63
CA PHE A 6 -10.68 -30.77 -5.47
C PHE A 6 -10.10 -30.20 -6.76
N SER A 7 -10.36 -30.83 -7.92
CA SER A 7 -9.95 -30.31 -9.23
C SER A 7 -10.63 -28.97 -9.56
N HIS A 8 -11.91 -28.83 -9.23
CA HIS A 8 -12.66 -27.60 -9.49
C HIS A 8 -12.17 -26.43 -8.63
N ASN A 9 -11.80 -26.69 -7.37
CA ASN A 9 -11.22 -25.68 -6.48
C ASN A 9 -9.81 -25.27 -6.92
N LEU A 10 -8.96 -26.21 -7.37
CA LEU A 10 -7.65 -25.86 -7.95
C LEU A 10 -7.78 -24.99 -9.20
N SER A 11 -8.73 -25.32 -10.08
CA SER A 11 -9.02 -24.56 -11.30
C SER A 11 -9.54 -23.15 -11.00
N LEU A 12 -10.46 -23.01 -10.05
CA LEU A 12 -11.01 -21.71 -9.64
C LEU A 12 -9.96 -20.84 -8.94
N ASN A 13 -9.13 -21.41 -8.07
CA ASN A 13 -8.03 -20.69 -7.44
C ASN A 13 -6.99 -20.24 -8.48
N HIS A 14 -6.67 -21.08 -9.47
CA HIS A 14 -5.76 -20.71 -10.54
C HIS A 14 -6.31 -19.59 -11.43
N LEU A 15 -7.61 -19.61 -11.74
CA LEU A 15 -8.28 -18.54 -12.47
C LEU A 15 -8.30 -17.24 -11.66
N MET A 16 -8.64 -17.30 -10.36
CA MET A 16 -8.57 -16.16 -9.44
C MET A 16 -7.17 -15.51 -9.44
N LEU A 17 -6.10 -16.31 -9.40
CA LEU A 17 -4.74 -15.78 -9.50
C LEU A 17 -4.51 -15.00 -10.79
N ILE A 18 -4.95 -15.51 -11.94
CA ILE A 18 -4.73 -14.84 -13.23
C ILE A 18 -5.51 -13.52 -13.30
N TYR A 19 -6.73 -13.45 -12.76
CA TYR A 19 -7.56 -12.25 -12.80
C TYR A 19 -7.18 -11.18 -11.77
N TYR A 20 -6.54 -11.55 -10.66
CA TYR A 20 -6.16 -10.64 -9.58
C TYR A 20 -4.64 -10.53 -9.40
N TYR A 21 -3.94 -10.20 -10.47
CA TYR A 21 -2.50 -9.85 -10.44
C TYR A 21 -1.58 -10.93 -9.83
N HIS A 22 -2.00 -12.19 -9.86
CA HIS A 22 -1.32 -13.33 -9.22
C HIS A 22 -1.10 -13.16 -7.71
N PHE A 23 -1.99 -12.44 -7.04
CA PHE A 23 -1.92 -12.24 -5.61
C PHE A 23 -2.25 -13.51 -4.84
N THR A 24 -1.45 -13.78 -3.80
CA THR A 24 -1.81 -14.80 -2.80
C THR A 24 -3.06 -14.37 -2.02
N ASP A 25 -3.77 -15.32 -1.42
CA ASP A 25 -4.93 -15.02 -0.57
C ASP A 25 -4.59 -14.04 0.56
N PHE A 26 -3.35 -14.09 1.05
CA PHE A 26 -2.85 -13.14 2.04
C PHE A 26 -2.70 -11.74 1.44
N ALA A 27 -2.11 -11.61 0.26
CA ALA A 27 -1.94 -10.33 -0.42
C ALA A 27 -3.28 -9.67 -0.76
N MET A 28 -4.29 -10.47 -1.14
CA MET A 28 -5.66 -9.98 -1.37
C MET A 28 -6.28 -9.33 -0.12
N GLN A 29 -5.93 -9.78 1.08
CA GLN A 29 -6.48 -9.26 2.32
C GLN A 29 -5.80 -7.96 2.80
N LEU A 30 -4.60 -7.64 2.31
CA LEU A 30 -3.82 -6.49 2.79
C LEU A 30 -4.56 -5.15 2.63
N ASN A 31 -5.35 -5.00 1.55
CA ASN A 31 -6.04 -3.75 1.25
C ASN A 31 -7.54 -3.75 1.61
N ALA A 32 -8.03 -4.83 2.25
CA ALA A 32 -9.42 -4.93 2.69
C ALA A 32 -9.68 -3.99 3.89
N ILE A 33 -10.76 -3.22 3.80
CA ILE A 33 -11.26 -2.40 4.92
C ILE A 33 -12.30 -3.22 5.65
N ASN A 34 -12.07 -3.52 6.92
CA ASN A 34 -13.06 -4.18 7.77
C ASN A 34 -14.04 -3.13 8.31
N PRO A 35 -15.32 -3.14 7.89
CA PRO A 35 -16.32 -2.17 8.34
C PRO A 35 -16.67 -2.31 9.84
N ILE A 36 -16.28 -3.42 10.48
CA ILE A 36 -16.54 -3.74 11.90
C ILE A 36 -15.33 -3.39 12.78
N ALA A 37 -14.20 -2.95 12.20
CA ALA A 37 -13.03 -2.59 12.99
C ALA A 37 -13.37 -1.45 13.97
N SER A 38 -13.16 -1.70 15.27
CA SER A 38 -13.56 -0.76 16.34
C SER A 38 -12.70 0.51 16.40
N HIS A 39 -11.62 0.59 15.63
CA HIS A 39 -10.69 1.70 15.63
C HIS A 39 -10.61 2.35 14.24
N PRO A 40 -10.70 3.69 14.15
CA PRO A 40 -10.54 4.40 12.89
C PRO A 40 -9.11 4.25 12.36
N LEU A 41 -8.98 3.99 11.07
CA LEU A 41 -7.70 4.01 10.38
C LEU A 41 -7.10 5.42 10.42
N CYS A 42 -5.78 5.53 10.49
CA CYS A 42 -5.13 6.82 10.30
C CYS A 42 -5.38 7.32 8.87
N ASN A 43 -5.52 8.63 8.68
CA ASN A 43 -5.77 9.22 7.36
C ASN A 43 -4.65 8.98 6.34
N THR A 44 -3.48 8.51 6.79
CA THR A 44 -2.33 8.12 5.97
C THR A 44 -2.28 6.62 5.66
N ASP A 45 -3.22 5.81 6.14
CA ASP A 45 -3.26 4.36 5.85
C ASP A 45 -3.48 4.12 4.34
N SER A 46 -2.74 3.17 3.78
CA SER A 46 -2.78 2.85 2.35
C SER A 46 -4.15 2.40 1.86
N ARG A 47 -5.00 1.82 2.72
CA ARG A 47 -6.36 1.38 2.37
C ARG A 47 -7.28 2.53 1.98
N LEU A 48 -6.95 3.73 2.43
CA LEU A 48 -7.69 4.97 2.13
C LEU A 48 -7.20 5.66 0.85
N ARG A 49 -6.22 5.08 0.13
CA ARG A 49 -5.74 5.64 -1.13
C ARG A 49 -6.78 5.46 -2.25
N PRO A 50 -7.32 6.57 -2.80
CA PRO A 50 -8.41 6.50 -3.76
C PRO A 50 -7.97 5.94 -5.12
N ASP A 51 -6.73 6.18 -5.54
CA ASP A 51 -6.18 5.67 -6.80
C ASP A 51 -6.10 4.13 -6.81
N ILE A 52 -5.72 3.53 -5.68
CA ILE A 52 -5.68 2.07 -5.51
C ILE A 52 -7.11 1.51 -5.47
N ARG A 53 -8.04 2.17 -4.78
CA ARG A 53 -9.44 1.72 -4.69
C ARG A 53 -10.14 1.70 -6.05
N TYR A 54 -9.99 2.75 -6.86
CA TYR A 54 -10.55 2.78 -8.21
C TYR A 54 -9.94 1.69 -9.10
N LEU A 55 -8.66 1.37 -8.93
CA LEU A 55 -8.02 0.29 -9.68
C LEU A 55 -8.59 -1.08 -9.28
N GLU A 56 -8.82 -1.32 -7.99
CA GLU A 56 -9.47 -2.56 -7.49
C GLU A 56 -10.90 -2.72 -8.01
N GLU A 57 -11.63 -1.61 -8.19
CA GLU A 57 -12.97 -1.59 -8.78
C GLU A 57 -12.97 -1.70 -10.31
N GLY A 58 -11.78 -1.70 -10.94
CA GLY A 58 -11.60 -1.81 -12.39
C GLY A 58 -11.67 -0.49 -13.16
N ASP A 59 -11.85 0.65 -12.48
CA ASP A 59 -11.85 1.97 -13.12
C ASP A 59 -10.42 2.52 -13.25
N VAL A 60 -9.75 2.10 -14.33
CA VAL A 60 -8.39 2.50 -14.66
C VAL A 60 -8.28 4.01 -14.93
N THR A 61 -9.32 4.62 -15.51
CA THR A 61 -9.32 6.05 -15.86
C THR A 61 -9.39 6.91 -14.60
N ALA A 62 -10.30 6.61 -13.68
CA ALA A 62 -10.38 7.31 -12.39
C ALA A 62 -9.13 7.07 -11.54
N ALA A 63 -8.59 5.85 -11.53
CA ALA A 63 -7.35 5.52 -10.84
C ALA A 63 -6.18 6.39 -11.32
N SER A 64 -6.00 6.51 -12.65
CA SER A 64 -4.95 7.34 -13.25
C SER A 64 -5.11 8.83 -12.87
N ALA A 65 -6.33 9.37 -12.93
CA ALA A 65 -6.60 10.74 -12.56
C ALA A 65 -6.29 11.02 -11.07
N GLN A 66 -6.68 10.12 -10.17
CA GLN A 66 -6.39 10.25 -8.74
C GLN A 66 -4.90 10.12 -8.43
N LYS A 67 -4.19 9.23 -9.13
CA LYS A 67 -2.74 9.10 -9.01
C LYS A 67 -2.03 10.41 -9.36
N ASN A 68 -2.34 10.99 -10.51
CA ASN A 68 -1.75 12.26 -10.94
C ASN A 68 -2.02 13.37 -9.93
N ARG A 69 -3.27 13.52 -9.47
CA ARG A 69 -3.65 14.52 -8.45
C ARG A 69 -2.86 14.34 -7.15
N LEU A 70 -2.64 13.10 -6.71
CA LEU A 70 -1.91 12.81 -5.47
C LEU A 70 -0.42 13.13 -5.61
N GLU A 71 0.20 12.73 -6.71
CA GLU A 71 1.63 13.00 -6.99
C GLU A 71 1.91 14.51 -7.16
N GLU A 72 1.03 15.24 -7.85
CA GLU A 72 1.11 16.69 -7.98
C GLU A 72 0.98 17.39 -6.63
N LYS A 73 0.04 16.94 -5.78
CA LYS A 73 -0.10 17.49 -4.41
C LYS A 73 1.17 17.24 -3.58
N GLN A 74 1.76 16.05 -3.67
CA GLN A 74 3.01 15.74 -2.98
C GLN A 74 4.17 16.61 -3.49
N ARG A 75 4.28 16.78 -4.81
CA ARG A 75 5.28 17.64 -5.45
C ARG A 75 5.12 19.11 -5.04
N GLY A 76 3.90 19.62 -5.01
CA GLY A 76 3.60 20.99 -4.57
C GLY A 76 3.93 21.22 -3.09
N ALA A 77 3.61 20.25 -2.23
CA ALA A 77 3.97 20.31 -0.81
C ALA A 77 5.50 20.33 -0.61
N GLU A 78 6.24 19.60 -1.43
CA GLU A 78 7.70 19.58 -1.40
C GLU A 78 8.32 20.89 -1.86
N LEU A 79 7.83 21.46 -2.97
CA LEU A 79 8.26 22.78 -3.45
C LEU A 79 7.99 23.88 -2.40
N SER A 80 6.82 23.82 -1.76
CA SER A 80 6.44 24.78 -0.71
C SER A 80 7.36 24.69 0.50
N ARG A 81 7.72 23.47 0.95
CA ARG A 81 8.69 23.28 2.04
C ARG A 81 10.08 23.79 1.68
N LYS A 82 10.57 23.52 0.48
CA LYS A 82 11.89 24.02 0.03
C LYS A 82 11.95 25.56 -0.03
N GLY A 83 10.83 26.22 -0.32
CA GLY A 83 10.74 27.68 -0.34
C GLY A 83 10.64 28.33 1.05
N GLN A 84 10.22 27.59 2.08
CA GLN A 84 10.07 28.09 3.45
C GLN A 84 11.22 27.59 4.33
N ASN A 85 12.27 28.42 4.47
CA ASN A 85 13.26 28.42 5.56
C ASN A 85 13.69 27.05 6.14
N ASN A 86 14.14 26.13 5.29
CA ASN A 86 14.92 24.95 5.66
C ASN A 86 14.24 23.96 6.64
N ASP A 87 12.91 24.00 6.79
CA ASP A 87 12.18 23.01 7.58
C ASP A 87 12.18 21.66 6.86
N SER A 88 13.13 20.81 7.25
CA SER A 88 13.26 19.45 6.74
C SER A 88 12.03 18.61 7.08
N TRP A 89 11.54 17.81 6.12
CA TRP A 89 10.46 16.86 6.38
C TRP A 89 10.91 15.80 7.40
N GLN A 90 10.08 15.52 8.41
CA GLN A 90 10.34 14.51 9.43
C GLN A 90 9.22 13.45 9.45
N PRO A 91 9.55 12.14 9.45
CA PRO A 91 8.57 11.07 9.57
C PRO A 91 7.91 11.07 10.95
N ARG A 92 6.60 10.79 11.01
CA ARG A 92 5.80 10.85 12.26
C ARG A 92 6.05 9.66 13.21
N TYR A 93 6.21 8.46 12.67
CA TYR A 93 6.19 7.22 13.45
C TYR A 93 7.56 6.54 13.58
N MET A 94 8.58 7.09 12.92
CA MET A 94 9.92 6.52 12.87
C MET A 94 10.94 7.65 13.01
N THR A 95 12.13 7.32 13.51
CA THR A 95 13.26 8.25 13.60
C THR A 95 14.44 7.72 12.79
N ILE A 96 15.22 8.61 12.20
CA ILE A 96 16.45 8.23 11.51
C ILE A 96 17.47 7.84 12.59
N THR A 97 18.02 6.62 12.50
CA THR A 97 19.03 6.08 13.42
C THR A 97 20.20 5.49 12.63
N ILE A 98 21.38 5.45 13.26
CA ILE A 98 22.57 4.82 12.67
C ILE A 98 22.40 3.29 12.72
N ASN A 99 22.60 2.62 11.58
CA ASN A 99 22.64 1.16 11.55
C ASN A 99 23.95 0.68 12.18
N TYR A 100 23.93 0.33 13.46
CA TYR A 100 25.09 -0.19 14.19
C TYR A 100 25.63 -1.51 13.62
N MET A 101 24.85 -2.22 12.79
CA MET A 101 25.29 -3.44 12.11
C MET A 101 26.28 -3.19 10.95
N LEU A 102 26.43 -1.93 10.48
CA LEU A 102 27.41 -1.56 9.45
C LEU A 102 28.74 -1.06 10.03
N TYR A 103 28.74 -0.66 11.30
CA TYR A 103 29.94 -0.26 12.01
C TYR A 103 30.32 -1.41 12.92
N GLY A 104 31.17 -2.31 12.43
CA GLY A 104 31.81 -3.37 13.22
C GLY A 104 32.72 -2.80 14.31
N ILE A 105 32.15 -2.02 15.23
CA ILE A 105 32.80 -1.56 16.45
C ILE A 105 32.55 -2.66 17.47
N PHE A 106 33.50 -3.60 17.51
CA PHE A 106 33.81 -4.37 18.70
C PHE A 106 33.88 -3.40 19.88
N VAL A 107 32.87 -3.39 20.73
CA VAL A 107 32.99 -2.84 22.08
C VAL A 107 33.50 -4.00 22.93
N GLY A 108 34.82 -4.06 23.08
CA GLY A 108 35.56 -4.90 24.02
C GLY A 108 36.56 -4.03 24.77
#